data_AF-A0A238VZQ4-F1
#
_entry.id   AF-A0A238VZQ4-F1
#
_cell.length_a   1.000
_cell.length_b   1.000
_cell.length_c   1.000
_cell.angle_alpha   90.00
_cell.angle_beta   90.00
_cell.angle_gamma   90.00
#
_symmetry.space_group_name_H-M   'P 1'
#
loop_
_entity.id
_entity.type
_entity.pdbx_description
1 polymer ?
#
loop_
_entity_poly.entity_id
_entity_poly.type
_entity_poly.pdbx_seq_one_letter_code
_entity_poly.pdbx_strand_id
1 'polypeptide(L)'
;MKKVMMLLVAVLMITSVQAQKETKKNTYIKNGDLIEATLYHDNGVVSQTGFYTAKGKLTGEWVSYNAEGQKTATAQYDNGAKVGKWFFWNKDTLTEVDYKDSRIAAVNTWKNEGTRVVSNK
;
A
#
# COMPACT_ATOMS: atom_id res chain seq x y z
N MET A 1 -33.26 -35.05 22.96
CA MET A 1 -31.83 -34.73 23.20
C MET A 1 -30.98 -34.80 21.93
N LYS A 2 -30.96 -35.91 21.16
CA LYS A 2 -30.15 -36.02 19.93
C LYS A 2 -30.48 -34.97 18.84
N LYS A 3 -31.76 -34.65 18.63
CA LYS A 3 -32.20 -33.63 17.65
C LYS A 3 -31.84 -32.19 18.07
N VAL A 4 -31.87 -31.89 19.38
CA VAL A 4 -31.47 -30.60 19.94
C VAL A 4 -29.95 -30.43 19.87
N MET A 5 -29.20 -31.51 20.12
CA MET A 5 -27.74 -31.54 19.96
C MET A 5 -27.32 -31.32 18.50
N MET A 6 -28.03 -31.93 17.53
CA MET A 6 -27.78 -31.71 16.10
C MET A 6 -28.04 -30.25 15.67
N LEU A 7 -29.10 -29.61 16.20
CA LEU A 7 -29.38 -28.20 15.93
C LEU A 7 -28.31 -27.26 16.50
N LEU A 8 -27.79 -27.54 17.70
CA LEU A 8 -26.71 -26.76 18.32
C LEU A 8 -25.38 -26.85 17.56
N VAL A 9 -25.02 -28.03 17.06
CA VAL A 9 -23.81 -28.22 16.24
C VAL A 9 -23.92 -27.49 14.89
N ALA A 10 -25.10 -27.47 14.28
CA ALA A 10 -25.34 -26.75 13.03
C ALA A 10 -25.22 -25.22 13.21
N VAL A 11 -25.73 -24.67 14.31
CA VAL A 11 -25.60 -23.23 14.63
C VAL A 11 -24.14 -22.84 14.86
N LEU A 12 -23.36 -23.68 15.57
CA LEU A 12 -21.92 -23.45 15.78
C LEU A 12 -21.13 -23.44 14.46
N MET A 13 -21.43 -24.35 13.53
CA MET A 13 -20.76 -24.38 12.22
C MET A 13 -21.05 -23.12 11.40
N ILE A 14 -22.29 -22.60 11.40
CA ILE A 14 -22.66 -21.39 10.65
C ILE A 14 -21.90 -20.15 11.16
N THR A 15 -21.71 -20.02 12.48
CA THR A 15 -20.94 -18.90 13.06
C THR A 15 -19.45 -18.95 12.71
N SER A 16 -18.87 -20.14 12.56
CA SER A 16 -17.46 -20.29 12.18
C SER A 16 -17.19 -19.91 10.72
N VAL A 17 -18.16 -20.11 9.83
CA VAL A 17 -18.06 -19.75 8.40
C VAL A 17 -18.09 -18.23 8.19
N GLN A 18 -18.82 -17.50 9.05
CA GLN A 18 -18.94 -16.03 8.96
C GLN A 18 -17.65 -15.29 9.40
N ALA A 19 -16.71 -15.99 10.05
CA ALA A 19 -15.44 -15.41 10.53
C ALA A 19 -14.28 -15.50 9.54
N GLN A 20 -14.44 -16.19 8.40
CA GLN A 20 -13.44 -16.14 7.32
C GLN A 20 -13.57 -14.84 6.54
N LYS A 21 -12.84 -13.82 6.99
CA LYS A 21 -12.61 -12.61 6.21
C LYS A 21 -11.81 -13.00 4.96
N GLU A 22 -12.48 -13.07 3.81
CA GLU A 22 -11.86 -13.34 2.51
C GLU A 22 -10.77 -12.29 2.23
N THR A 23 -9.50 -12.68 2.38
CA THR A 23 -8.36 -11.81 2.08
C THR A 23 -8.27 -11.62 0.57
N LYS A 24 -8.41 -10.38 0.10
CA LYS A 24 -8.27 -10.08 -1.32
C LYS A 24 -6.84 -10.37 -1.77
N LYS A 25 -6.67 -11.22 -2.79
CA LYS A 25 -5.36 -11.58 -3.34
C LYS A 25 -4.81 -10.43 -4.19
N ASN A 26 -3.49 -10.24 -4.14
CA ASN A 26 -2.77 -9.30 -5.00
C ASN A 26 -3.00 -9.64 -6.49
N THR A 27 -3.08 -8.61 -7.34
CA THR A 27 -3.29 -8.76 -8.78
C THR A 27 -2.08 -8.27 -9.55
N TYR A 28 -1.73 -8.98 -10.62
CA TYR A 28 -0.61 -8.67 -11.50
C TYR A 28 -1.08 -8.79 -12.96
N ILE A 29 -1.01 -7.70 -13.71
CA ILE A 29 -1.48 -7.61 -15.10
C ILE A 29 -0.29 -7.26 -15.99
N LYS A 30 0.07 -8.17 -16.90
CA LYS A 30 1.15 -7.92 -17.86
C LYS A 30 0.65 -6.98 -18.97
N ASN A 31 1.35 -5.86 -19.17
CA ASN A 31 1.11 -4.89 -20.23
C ASN A 31 2.44 -4.58 -20.95
N GLY A 32 2.66 -5.26 -22.08
CA GLY A 32 3.94 -5.20 -22.80
C GLY A 32 5.10 -5.71 -21.94
N ASP A 33 6.10 -4.84 -21.72
CA ASP A 33 7.30 -5.13 -20.93
C ASP A 33 7.14 -4.83 -19.42
N LEU A 34 5.96 -4.35 -19.02
CA LEU A 34 5.62 -4.04 -17.64
C LEU A 34 4.58 -5.01 -17.08
N ILE A 35 4.58 -5.14 -15.76
CA ILE A 35 3.58 -5.87 -14.99
C ILE A 35 3.01 -4.86 -14.00
N GLU A 36 1.78 -4.42 -14.25
CA GLU A 36 1.01 -3.60 -13.31
C GLU A 36 0.62 -4.45 -12.11
N ALA A 37 0.87 -3.92 -10.91
CA ALA A 37 0.59 -4.61 -9.66
C ALA A 37 -0.37 -3.80 -8.80
N THR A 38 -1.39 -4.46 -8.26
CA THR A 38 -2.22 -3.95 -7.17
C THR A 38 -2.14 -4.92 -6.00
N LEU A 39 -1.63 -4.44 -4.87
CA LEU A 39 -1.52 -5.17 -3.63
C LEU A 39 -2.63 -4.71 -2.68
N TYR A 40 -3.07 -5.61 -1.80
CA TYR A 40 -4.14 -5.34 -0.85
C TYR A 40 -3.68 -5.56 0.59
N HIS A 41 -4.26 -4.79 1.51
CA HIS A 41 -4.24 -5.04 2.94
C HIS A 41 -5.16 -6.22 3.28
N ASP A 42 -5.02 -6.78 4.48
CA ASP A 42 -5.88 -7.87 4.98
C ASP A 42 -7.37 -7.51 5.03
N ASN A 43 -7.69 -6.21 5.08
CA ASN A 43 -9.05 -5.69 5.01
C ASN A 43 -9.61 -5.54 3.58
N GLY A 44 -8.82 -5.89 2.55
CA GLY A 44 -9.19 -5.81 1.13
C GLY A 44 -9.02 -4.42 0.50
N VAL A 45 -8.62 -3.41 1.27
CA VAL A 45 -8.27 -2.07 0.76
C VAL A 45 -6.92 -2.14 0.04
N VAL A 46 -6.74 -1.37 -1.02
CA VAL A 46 -5.46 -1.31 -1.74
C VAL A 46 -4.37 -0.86 -0.79
N SER A 47 -3.27 -1.61 -0.73
CA SER A 47 -2.08 -1.25 0.04
C SER A 47 -1.05 -0.55 -0.84
N GLN A 48 -0.85 -1.06 -2.06
CA GLN A 48 0.12 -0.50 -3.00
C GLN A 48 -0.32 -0.67 -4.45
N THR A 49 0.04 0.29 -5.30
CA THR A 49 -0.04 0.18 -6.75
C THR A 49 1.29 0.58 -7.37
N GLY A 50 1.62 -0.03 -8.50
CA GLY A 50 2.83 0.32 -9.25
C GLY A 50 3.16 -0.69 -10.33
N PHE A 51 4.40 -0.66 -10.80
CA PHE A 51 4.85 -1.48 -11.93
C PHE A 51 6.11 -2.26 -11.60
N TYR A 52 6.16 -3.49 -12.11
CA TYR A 52 7.38 -4.27 -12.22
C TYR A 52 7.81 -4.35 -13.68
N THR A 53 9.11 -4.43 -13.92
CA THR A 53 9.67 -4.87 -15.20
C THR A 53 9.35 -6.34 -15.43
N ALA A 54 9.46 -6.81 -16.69
CA ALA A 54 9.38 -8.23 -17.03
C ALA A 54 10.36 -9.14 -16.24
N LYS A 55 11.41 -8.57 -15.64
CA LYS A 55 12.39 -9.26 -14.78
C LYS A 55 12.02 -9.24 -13.29
N GLY A 56 10.83 -8.74 -12.94
CA GLY A 56 10.32 -8.69 -11.56
C GLY A 56 10.92 -7.56 -10.71
N LYS A 57 11.58 -6.57 -11.31
CA LYS A 57 12.14 -5.41 -10.59
C LYS A 57 11.16 -4.24 -10.58
N LEU A 58 11.07 -3.51 -9.46
CA LEU A 58 10.26 -2.29 -9.34
C LEU A 58 10.66 -1.25 -10.39
N THR A 59 9.69 -0.59 -10.99
CA THR A 59 9.92 0.49 -11.96
C THR A 59 8.75 1.46 -11.97
N GLY A 60 9.00 2.70 -12.39
CA GLY A 60 7.99 3.74 -12.41
C GLY A 60 7.47 4.08 -11.02
N GLU A 61 6.25 4.62 -10.99
CA GLU A 61 5.67 5.16 -9.76
C GLU A 61 5.03 4.05 -8.94
N TRP A 62 5.36 4.07 -7.66
CA TRP A 62 4.77 3.22 -6.64
C TRP A 62 4.04 4.09 -5.64
N VAL A 63 2.74 3.85 -5.49
CA VAL A 63 1.88 4.55 -4.53
C VAL A 63 1.53 3.59 -3.41
N SER A 64 1.70 4.01 -2.17
CA SER A 64 1.28 3.25 -0.98
C SER A 64 0.12 3.95 -0.28
N TYR A 65 -0.74 3.15 0.33
CA TYR A 65 -1.96 3.59 1.01
C TYR A 65 -2.07 2.92 2.39
N ASN A 66 -2.71 3.57 3.35
CA ASN A 66 -3.05 2.96 4.65
C ASN A 66 -4.29 2.05 4.53
N ALA A 67 -4.66 1.41 5.65
CA ALA A 67 -5.81 0.52 5.72
C ALA A 67 -7.15 1.24 5.42
N GLU A 68 -7.17 2.56 5.56
CA GLU A 68 -8.31 3.43 5.24
C GLU A 68 -8.33 3.90 3.77
N GLY A 69 -7.32 3.53 2.96
CA GLY A 69 -7.21 3.89 1.55
C GLY A 69 -6.64 5.29 1.29
N GLN A 70 -6.11 5.94 2.31
CA GLN A 70 -5.44 7.24 2.19
C GLN A 70 -3.99 7.03 1.76
N LYS A 71 -3.52 7.86 0.82
CA LYS A 71 -2.14 7.81 0.31
C LYS A 71 -1.16 8.12 1.45
N THR A 72 -0.17 7.25 1.63
CA THR A 72 0.88 7.37 2.65
C THR A 72 2.27 7.53 2.04
N ALA A 73 2.50 7.07 0.80
CA ALA A 73 3.76 7.32 0.11
C ALA A 73 3.63 7.31 -1.42
N THR A 74 4.56 8.02 -2.07
CA THR A 74 4.87 7.86 -3.49
C THR A 74 6.37 7.67 -3.62
N ALA A 75 6.75 6.70 -4.44
CA ALA A 75 8.13 6.31 -4.67
C ALA A 75 8.36 6.16 -6.17
N GLN A 76 9.56 6.51 -6.61
CA GLN A 76 9.96 6.39 -8.01
C GLN A 76 11.11 5.39 -8.09
N TYR A 77 10.95 4.40 -8.97
CA TYR A 77 11.95 3.36 -9.18
C TYR A 77 12.39 3.29 -10.64
N ASP A 78 13.65 2.94 -10.84
CA ASP A 78 14.18 2.56 -12.15
C ASP A 78 14.92 1.22 -12.02
N ASN A 79 14.35 0.16 -12.58
CA ASN A 79 14.93 -1.17 -12.60
C ASN A 79 15.40 -1.67 -11.19
N GLY A 80 14.60 -1.37 -10.17
CA GLY A 80 14.83 -1.68 -8.76
C GLY A 80 15.63 -0.63 -7.99
N ALA A 81 16.27 0.33 -8.65
CA ALA A 81 16.97 1.43 -7.99
C ALA A 81 15.97 2.51 -7.54
N LYS A 82 16.19 3.07 -6.35
CA LYS A 82 15.43 4.24 -5.89
C LYS A 82 15.94 5.48 -6.61
N VAL A 83 15.05 6.20 -7.25
CA VAL A 83 15.38 7.41 -8.02
C VAL A 83 14.37 8.51 -7.73
N GLY A 84 14.75 9.76 -8.00
CA GLY A 84 13.87 10.92 -7.91
C GLY A 84 13.31 11.18 -6.52
N LYS A 85 12.26 12.00 -6.48
CA LYS A 85 11.63 12.44 -5.24
C LYS A 85 10.61 11.43 -4.76
N TRP A 86 10.79 10.99 -3.53
CA TRP A 86 9.85 10.16 -2.81
C TRP A 86 9.14 11.00 -1.76
N PHE A 87 7.84 10.81 -1.64
CA PHE A 87 7.04 11.54 -0.67
C PHE A 87 6.44 10.57 0.33
N PHE A 88 6.47 10.96 1.60
CA PHE A 88 5.89 10.22 2.70
C PHE A 88 4.96 11.13 3.48
N TRP A 89 3.70 10.74 3.57
CA TRP A 89 2.69 11.43 4.35
C TRP A 89 2.48 10.68 5.66
N ASN A 90 2.62 11.42 6.75
CA ASN A 90 2.12 11.04 8.06
C ASN A 90 1.13 12.12 8.51
N LYS A 91 0.38 11.87 9.58
CA LYS A 91 -0.76 12.68 10.06
C LYS A 91 -0.53 14.20 9.90
N ASP A 92 0.59 14.69 10.38
CA ASP A 92 0.91 16.12 10.41
C ASP A 92 2.17 16.48 9.63
N THR A 93 2.77 15.54 8.88
CA THR A 93 4.07 15.76 8.23
C THR A 93 4.11 15.23 6.81
N LEU A 94 4.65 16.03 5.89
CA LEU A 94 5.13 15.58 4.59
C LEU A 94 6.65 15.49 4.64
N THR A 95 7.22 14.37 4.26
CA THR A 95 8.67 14.23 4.04
C THR A 95 8.92 13.96 2.57
N GLU A 96 9.75 14.78 1.93
CA GLU A 96 10.30 14.54 0.61
C GLU A 96 11.74 14.04 0.77
N VAL A 97 12.06 12.92 0.15
CA VAL A 97 13.42 12.38 0.07
C VAL A 97 13.82 12.33 -1.40
N ASP A 98 14.86 13.03 -1.76
CA ASP A 98 15.43 12.97 -3.10
C ASP A 98 16.46 11.84 -3.17
N TYR A 99 16.22 10.87 -4.04
CA TYR A 99 17.12 9.73 -4.26
C TYR A 99 17.86 9.87 -5.58
N LYS A 100 19.18 9.70 -5.51
CA LYS A 100 20.07 9.55 -6.67
C LYS A 100 20.88 8.27 -6.52
N ASP A 101 20.70 7.36 -7.47
CA ASP A 101 21.37 6.05 -7.48
C ASP A 101 21.20 5.27 -6.17
N SER A 102 19.96 5.24 -5.66
CA SER A 102 19.60 4.64 -4.37
C SER A 102 20.23 5.27 -3.13
N ARG A 103 20.87 6.43 -3.24
CA ARG A 103 21.40 7.22 -2.12
C ARG A 103 20.53 8.44 -1.88
N ILE A 104 20.41 8.83 -0.61
CA ILE A 104 19.71 10.05 -0.23
C ILE A 104 20.58 11.24 -0.64
N ALA A 105 20.06 12.08 -1.53
CA ALA A 105 20.67 13.34 -1.94
C ALA A 105 20.20 14.51 -1.05
N ALA A 106 18.90 14.54 -0.71
CA ALA A 106 18.31 15.57 0.15
C ALA A 106 17.09 15.03 0.89
N VAL A 107 16.77 15.65 2.03
CA VAL A 107 15.55 15.40 2.79
C VAL A 107 14.93 16.73 3.20
N ASN A 108 13.66 16.92 2.86
CA ASN A 108 12.86 18.06 3.27
C ASN A 108 11.66 17.57 4.08
N THR A 109 11.32 18.23 5.19
CA THR A 109 10.16 17.90 6.00
C THR A 109 9.31 19.14 6.24
N TRP A 110 8.03 19.06 5.89
CA TRP A 110 7.03 20.08 6.19
C TRP A 110 6.11 19.54 7.28
N LYS A 111 5.89 20.34 8.32
CA LYS A 111 4.91 20.06 9.37
C LYS A 111 3.68 20.93 9.17
N ASN A 112 2.50 20.34 9.24
CA ASN A 112 1.25 21.06 9.26
C ASN A 112 0.93 21.43 10.72
N GLU A 113 1.37 22.61 11.16
CA GLU A 113 1.17 23.09 12.54
C GLU A 113 -0.20 23.74 12.77
N GLY A 114 -1.18 23.50 11.89
CA GLY A 114 -2.47 24.17 11.94
C GLY A 114 -2.36 25.62 11.48
N THR A 115 -2.87 25.90 10.27
CA THR A 115 -2.93 27.25 9.69
C THR A 115 -1.61 28.05 9.75
N ARG A 116 -0.60 27.62 8.99
CA ARG A 116 0.37 28.50 8.31
C ARG A 116 1.33 27.66 7.46
N VAL A 117 1.13 27.69 6.14
CA VAL A 117 2.16 27.24 5.20
C VAL A 117 3.18 28.37 5.11
N VAL A 118 4.37 28.18 5.68
CA VAL A 118 5.51 29.08 5.44
C VAL A 118 6.43 28.39 4.44
N SER A 119 6.54 28.98 3.26
CA SER A 119 7.56 28.65 2.27
C SER A 119 8.78 29.53 2.57
N ASN A 120 9.92 28.92 2.89
CA ASN A 120 11.18 29.65 2.97
C ASN A 120 11.95 29.41 1.66
N LYS A 121 12.22 30.50 0.95
CA LYS A 121 13.06 30.54 -0.26
C LYS A 121 14.54 30.50 0.11
#